data_AF-A0A3M7ENX8-F1
#
_entry.id   AF-A0A3M7ENX8-F1
#
_cell.length_a   1.000
_cell.length_b   1.000
_cell.length_c   1.000
_cell.angle_alpha   90.00
_cell.angle_beta   90.00
_cell.angle_gamma   90.00
#
_symmetry.space_group_name_H-M   'P 1'
#
loop_
_entity.id
_entity.type
_entity.pdbx_description
1 polymer ?
#
loop_
_entity_poly.entity_id
_entity_poly.type
_entity_poly.pdbx_seq_one_letter_code
_entity_poly.pdbx_strand_id
1 'polypeptide(L)' 'MLNEDELRDALLLVFANKQDLPNAMNAAEITDKLGLHSLRQRAWYIQSTCATSGDGLYEGLEWLSNSLRKAGHN' A
#
# COMPACT_ATOMS: atom_id res chain seq x y z
N MET A 1 4.74 -0.49 -15.61
CA MET A 1 4.91 -0.99 -14.22
C MET A 1 3.73 -1.83 -13.77
N LEU A 2 2.63 -1.32 -13.19
CA LEU A 2 1.57 -2.21 -12.64
C LEU A 2 0.78 -3.06 -13.66
N ASN A 3 0.88 -2.73 -14.95
CA ASN A 3 0.27 -3.50 -16.04
C ASN A 3 1.26 -4.48 -16.70
N GLU A 4 2.48 -4.60 -16.19
CA GLU A 4 3.44 -5.62 -16.64
C GLU A 4 2.96 -7.00 -16.19
N ASP A 5 3.13 -7.99 -17.05
CA ASP A 5 2.58 -9.34 -16.84
C ASP A 5 3.22 -10.01 -15.61
N GLU A 6 4.49 -9.72 -15.36
CA GLU A 6 5.26 -10.15 -14.19
C GLU A 6 4.64 -9.68 -12.87
N LEU A 7 3.88 -8.58 -12.92
CA LEU A 7 3.24 -7.99 -11.75
C LEU A 7 1.75 -8.29 -11.69
N ARG A 8 1.14 -9.01 -12.64
CA ARG A 8 -0.32 -9.19 -12.72
C ARG A 8 -0.96 -9.65 -11.40
N ASP A 9 -0.34 -10.61 -10.73
CA ASP A 9 -0.87 -11.21 -9.49
C ASP A 9 -0.25 -10.65 -8.20
N ALA A 10 0.63 -9.65 -8.31
CA ALA A 10 1.30 -9.06 -7.14
C ALA A 10 0.32 -8.32 -6.22
N LEU A 11 0.54 -8.42 -4.90
CA LEU A 11 -0.13 -7.57 -3.93
C LEU A 11 0.47 -6.15 -3.95
N LEU A 12 -0.37 -5.13 -3.75
CA LEU A 12 0.08 -3.74 -3.72
C LEU A 12 -0.08 -3.13 -2.32
N LEU A 13 1.03 -2.96 -1.60
CA LEU A 13 1.07 -2.13 -0.40
C LEU A 13 1.56 -0.73 -0.78
N VAL A 14 0.79 0.30 -0.46
CA VAL A 14 1.16 1.70 -0.60
C VAL A 14 1.42 2.29 0.78
N PHE A 15 2.64 2.77 1.03
CA PHE A 15 2.90 3.60 2.20
C PHE A 15 2.63 5.06 1.86
N ALA A 16 1.59 5.64 2.48
CA ALA A 16 1.34 7.07 2.51
C ALA A 16 2.36 7.73 3.46
N ASN A 17 3.62 7.75 3.02
CA ASN A 17 4.76 8.13 3.85
C ASN A 17 4.86 9.66 4.06
N LYS A 18 5.66 10.05 5.06
CA LYS A 18 5.95 11.43 5.47
C LYS A 18 4.78 12.16 6.11
N GLN A 19 3.93 11.43 6.86
CA GLN A 19 2.79 12.01 7.57
C GLN A 19 3.19 13.00 8.67
N ASP A 20 4.48 13.07 9.01
CA ASP A 20 5.08 14.07 9.91
C ASP A 20 5.20 15.47 9.27
N LEU A 21 5.19 15.58 7.95
CA LEU A 21 5.39 16.84 7.26
C LEU A 21 4.11 17.68 7.21
N PRO A 22 4.22 19.02 7.29
CA PRO A 22 3.09 19.90 7.04
C PRO A 22 2.59 19.70 5.61
N ASN A 23 1.26 19.69 5.45
CA ASN A 23 0.57 19.45 4.17
C ASN A 23 0.77 18.05 3.58
N ALA A 24 1.17 17.06 4.40
CA ALA A 24 1.12 15.66 3.97
C ALA A 24 -0.31 15.30 3.56
N MET A 25 -0.46 14.70 2.39
CA MET A 25 -1.74 14.15 1.96
C MET A 25 -2.07 12.93 2.82
N ASN A 26 -3.32 12.86 3.26
CA ASN A 26 -3.79 11.68 3.98
C ASN A 26 -4.01 10.50 3.02
N ALA A 27 -4.24 9.32 3.58
CA ALA A 27 -4.41 8.09 2.80
C ALA A 27 -5.57 8.17 1.79
N ALA A 28 -6.69 8.85 2.11
CA ALA A 28 -7.82 8.98 1.20
C ALA A 28 -7.46 9.84 -0.03
N GLU A 29 -6.82 10.99 0.19
CA GLU A 29 -6.37 11.87 -0.89
C GLU A 29 -5.37 11.18 -1.83
N ILE A 30 -4.47 10.38 -1.27
CA ILE A 30 -3.51 9.58 -2.05
C ILE A 30 -4.22 8.48 -2.82
N THR A 31 -5.20 7.81 -2.21
CA THR A 31 -6.02 6.77 -2.85
C THR A 31 -6.69 7.31 -4.12
N ASP A 32 -7.28 8.51 -4.02
CA ASP A 32 -7.92 9.18 -5.15
C ASP A 32 -6.91 9.56 -6.24
N LYS A 33 -5.81 10.23 -5.86
CA LYS A 33 -4.79 10.70 -6.82
C LYS A 33 -4.05 9.58 -7.54
N LEU A 34 -3.83 8.45 -6.87
CA LEU A 34 -3.24 7.27 -7.49
C LEU A 34 -4.28 6.41 -8.22
N GLY A 35 -5.56 6.74 -8.13
CA GLY A 35 -6.64 5.99 -8.77
C GLY A 35 -6.77 4.56 -8.24
N LEU A 36 -6.45 4.30 -6.97
CA LEU A 36 -6.42 2.92 -6.44
C LEU A 36 -7.81 2.26 -6.51
N HIS A 37 -8.88 3.04 -6.48
CA HIS A 37 -10.25 2.58 -6.69
C HIS A 37 -10.48 1.90 -8.05
N SER A 38 -9.67 2.18 -9.08
CA SER A 38 -9.78 1.50 -10.37
C SER A 38 -9.14 0.12 -10.38
N LEU A 39 -8.32 -0.24 -9.39
CA LEU A 39 -7.64 -1.53 -9.29
C LEU A 39 -8.59 -2.60 -8.74
N ARG A 40 -9.54 -3.04 -9.57
CA ARG A 40 -10.56 -4.04 -9.16
C ARG A 40 -10.06 -5.48 -9.08
N GLN A 41 -9.03 -5.81 -9.86
CA GLN A 41 -8.49 -7.18 -10.00
C GLN A 41 -7.20 -7.39 -9.20
N ARG A 42 -6.83 -6.42 -8.35
CA ARG A 42 -5.59 -6.46 -7.56
C ARG A 42 -5.92 -6.11 -6.12
N ALA A 43 -5.53 -6.97 -5.19
CA ALA A 43 -5.60 -6.63 -3.77
C ALA A 43 -4.56 -5.55 -3.45
N TRP A 44 -5.04 -4.47 -2.84
CA TRP A 44 -4.20 -3.35 -2.44
C TRP A 44 -4.57 -2.87 -1.04
N TYR A 45 -3.60 -2.21 -0.39
CA TYR A 45 -3.79 -1.54 0.88
C TYR A 45 -2.93 -0.29 0.94
N ILE A 46 -3.42 0.72 1.64
CA ILE A 46 -2.70 1.95 1.89
C ILE A 46 -2.56 2.16 3.40
N GLN A 47 -1.34 2.43 3.83
CA GLN A 47 -1.01 2.61 5.24
C GLN A 47 -0.38 3.99 5.43
N SER A 48 -0.94 4.79 6.33
CA SER A 48 -0.33 6.05 6.78
C SER A 48 0.98 5.76 7.50
N THR A 49 2.06 6.46 7.12
CA THR A 49 3.41 6.11 7.58
C THR A 49 4.29 7.32 7.81
N CYS A 50 5.15 7.22 8.82
CA CYS A 50 6.31 8.08 8.98
C CYS A 50 7.56 7.20 9.09
N ALA A 51 8.33 7.11 8.00
CA ALA A 51 9.47 6.20 7.95
C ALA A 51 10.60 6.55 8.92
N THR A 52 10.71 7.82 9.36
CA THR A 52 11.75 8.27 10.28
C THR A 52 11.44 7.92 11.74
N SER A 53 10.16 7.92 12.14
CA SER A 53 9.74 7.42 13.47
C SER A 53 9.45 5.92 13.46
N GLY A 54 9.13 5.36 12.29
CA GLY A 54 8.73 3.97 12.10
C GLY A 54 7.22 3.74 12.16
N ASP A 55 6.42 4.78 12.41
CA ASP A 55 4.96 4.68 12.54
C ASP A 55 4.34 4.12 11.26
N GLY A 56 3.44 3.14 11.39
CA GLY A 56 2.73 2.53 10.28
C GLY A 56 3.52 1.48 9.48
N LEU A 57 4.83 1.34 9.69
CA LEU A 57 5.63 0.36 8.93
C LEU A 57 5.22 -1.08 9.29
N TYR A 58 5.06 -1.36 10.58
CA TYR A 58 4.71 -2.69 11.05
C TYR A 58 3.33 -3.11 10.55
N GLU A 59 2.34 -2.23 10.66
CA GLU A 59 0.96 -2.46 10.25
C GLU A 59 0.84 -2.74 8.75
N GLY A 60 1.56 -1.97 7.92
CA GLY A 60 1.59 -2.20 6.48
C GLY A 60 2.24 -3.55 6.12
N LEU A 61 3.36 -3.88 6.76
CA LEU A 61 4.04 -5.16 6.54
C LEU A 61 3.26 -6.35 7.09
N GLU A 62 2.53 -6.18 8.19
CA GLU A 62 1.62 -7.18 8.74
C GLU A 62 0.49 -7.48 7.74
N TRP A 63 -0.12 -6.44 7.15
CA TRP A 63 -1.12 -6.62 6.11
C TRP A 63 -0.56 -7.40 4.92
N LEU A 64 0.65 -7.05 4.46
CA LEU A 64 1.29 -7.71 3.33
C LEU A 64 1.58 -9.18 3.64
N SER A 65 2.18 -9.47 4.81
CA SER A 65 2.48 -10.82 5.28
C SER A 65 1.21 -11.69 5.36
N ASN A 66 0.16 -11.16 5.97
CA ASN A 66 -1.12 -11.86 6.07
C ASN A 66 -1.78 -12.09 4.70
N SER A 67 -1.60 -11.16 3.76
CA SER A 67 -2.16 -11.26 2.42
C SER A 67 -1.41 -12.27 1.55
N LEU A 68 -0.07 -12.33 1.66
CA LEU A 68 0.76 -13.34 0.99
C LEU A 68 0.39 -14.76 1.45
N ARG A 69 0.23 -14.96 2.76
CA ARG A 69 -0.22 -16.24 3.34
C ARG A 69 -1.59 -16.68 2.80
N LYS A 70 -2.52 -15.73 2.61
CA LYS A 70 -3.84 -16.01 2.03
C LYS A 70 -3.77 -16.35 0.54
N ALA A 71 -2.84 -15.74 -0.18
CA ALA A 71 -2.63 -15.96 -1.61
C ALA A 71 -1.87 -17.28 -1.92
N GLY A 72 -1.38 -18.01 -0.90
CA GLY A 72 -0.69 -19.28 -1.08
C GLY A 72 0.77 -19.15 -1.51
N HIS A 73 1.34 -17.95 -1.44
CA HIS A 73 2.76 -17.71 -1.66
C HIS A 73 3.51 -17.90 -0.33
N ASN A 74 4.03 -19.11 -0.10
CA ASN A 74 4.95 -19.44 0.99
C ASN A 74 6.40 -19.50 0.47
#